data_AF-A0A849RAV3-F1
#
_entry.id   AF-A0A849RAV3-F1
#
_cell.length_a   1.000
_cell.length_b   1.000
_cell.length_c   1.000
_cell.angle_alpha   90.00
_cell.angle_beta   90.00
_cell.angle_gamma   90.00
#
_symmetry.space_group_name_H-M   'P 1'
#
loop_
_entity.id
_entity.type
_entity.pdbx_description
1 polymer ?
#
loop_
_entity_poly.entity_id
_entity_poly.type
_entity_poly.pdbx_seq_one_letter_code
_entity_poly.pdbx_strand_id
1 'polypeptide(L)'
;MAALTEGTDYEIVGVQRGDVYNEIVIKTINTADAADTLTVDLTKYGIKADGLLGVVGFKHTTDNSVMVQEQPTTAVSSGTLTLTVPAGTDDDARFYLVKGISETAGAATL
;
A
#
# COMPACT_ATOMS: atom_id res chain seq x y z
N MET A 1 12.16 -5.82 -11.50
CA MET A 1 11.89 -4.42 -11.14
C MET A 1 11.23 -3.69 -12.29
N ALA A 2 9.94 -3.92 -12.39
CA ALA A 2 8.99 -3.14 -13.14
C ALA A 2 8.34 -2.08 -12.21
N ALA A 3 7.83 -1.02 -12.82
CA ALA A 3 6.88 -0.14 -12.17
C ALA A 3 5.47 -0.68 -12.43
N LEU A 4 4.78 -1.10 -11.38
CA LEU A 4 3.43 -1.65 -11.44
C LEU A 4 2.43 -0.50 -11.66
N THR A 5 1.37 -0.79 -12.43
CA THR A 5 0.35 0.20 -12.84
C THR A 5 -1.01 -0.07 -12.17
N GLU A 6 -1.62 0.96 -11.57
CA GLU A 6 -2.98 0.87 -10.98
C GLU A 6 -4.00 0.45 -12.05
N GLY A 7 -4.85 -0.52 -11.74
CA GLY A 7 -5.86 -1.07 -12.65
C GLY A 7 -5.35 -2.13 -13.64
N THR A 8 -4.04 -2.37 -13.69
CA THR A 8 -3.44 -3.47 -14.48
C THR A 8 -2.74 -4.46 -13.57
N ASP A 9 -1.76 -3.99 -12.78
CA ASP A 9 -0.89 -4.81 -11.96
C ASP A 9 -1.23 -4.76 -10.46
N TYR A 10 -1.97 -3.74 -10.04
CA TYR A 10 -2.53 -3.67 -8.70
C TYR A 10 -3.85 -2.88 -8.69
N GLU A 11 -4.64 -3.08 -7.65
CA GLU A 11 -5.93 -2.43 -7.43
C GLU A 11 -6.08 -1.96 -5.98
N ILE A 12 -6.82 -0.86 -5.79
CA ILE A 12 -7.30 -0.46 -4.47
C ILE A 12 -8.62 -1.18 -4.20
N VAL A 13 -8.57 -2.19 -3.34
CA VAL A 13 -9.72 -3.08 -3.06
C VAL A 13 -10.52 -2.66 -1.82
N GLY A 14 -9.99 -1.73 -1.04
CA GLY A 14 -10.65 -1.21 0.15
C GLY A 14 -10.24 0.21 0.46
N VAL A 15 -11.20 1.03 0.87
CA VAL A 15 -10.97 2.38 1.41
C VAL A 15 -11.86 2.55 2.63
N GLN A 16 -11.24 2.72 3.79
CA GLN A 16 -11.92 3.11 5.01
C GLN A 16 -11.65 4.59 5.27
N ARG A 17 -12.72 5.38 5.36
CA ARG A 17 -12.65 6.80 5.70
C ARG A 17 -13.11 7.00 7.13
N GLY A 18 -12.25 7.61 7.95
CA GLY A 18 -12.55 7.99 9.31
C GLY A 18 -12.27 9.47 9.55
N ASP A 19 -12.78 9.98 10.66
CA ASP A 19 -12.64 11.40 11.02
C ASP A 19 -11.17 11.78 11.29
N VAL A 20 -10.42 10.86 11.90
CA VAL A 20 -9.01 11.06 12.29
C VAL A 20 -8.05 10.29 11.40
N TYR A 21 -8.39 9.06 11.03
CA TYR A 21 -7.52 8.17 10.26
C TYR A 21 -8.26 7.59 9.07
N ASN A 22 -7.55 7.46 7.96
CA ASN A 22 -7.99 6.74 6.78
C ASN A 22 -7.08 5.53 6.55
N GLU A 23 -7.65 4.49 5.95
CA GLU A 23 -6.93 3.28 5.57
C GLU A 23 -7.30 2.89 4.14
N ILE A 24 -6.30 2.44 3.38
CA ILE A 24 -6.51 1.83 2.07
C ILE A 24 -5.91 0.43 2.05
N VAL A 25 -6.58 -0.45 1.31
CA VAL A 25 -6.11 -1.81 1.04
C VAL A 25 -5.74 -1.90 -0.42
N ILE A 26 -4.47 -2.17 -0.68
CA ILE A 26 -3.92 -2.38 -2.02
C ILE A 26 -3.77 -3.88 -2.22
N LYS A 27 -4.12 -4.40 -3.40
CA LYS A 27 -3.87 -5.78 -3.81
C LYS A 27 -3.11 -5.80 -5.12
N THR A 28 -2.06 -6.59 -5.21
CA THR A 28 -1.27 -6.81 -6.44
C THR A 28 -1.78 -8.04 -7.20
N ILE A 29 -1.45 -8.13 -8.49
CA ILE A 29 -1.54 -9.37 -9.25
C ILE A 29 -0.58 -10.41 -8.67
N ASN A 30 -0.82 -11.69 -8.96
CA ASN A 30 0.07 -12.75 -8.50
C ASN A 30 1.46 -12.62 -9.12
N THR A 31 1.60 -12.21 -10.39
CA THR A 31 2.91 -12.07 -11.04
C THR A 31 3.73 -10.84 -10.63
N ALA A 32 3.52 -10.31 -9.42
CA ALA A 32 4.33 -9.23 -8.88
C ALA A 32 5.63 -9.80 -8.29
N ASP A 33 6.77 -9.30 -8.78
CA ASP A 33 8.08 -9.86 -8.42
C ASP A 33 8.79 -9.03 -7.36
N ALA A 34 9.80 -9.66 -6.74
CA ALA A 34 10.70 -8.98 -5.83
C ALA A 34 11.31 -7.72 -6.47
N ALA A 35 11.38 -6.64 -5.68
CA ALA A 35 11.85 -5.32 -6.08
C ALA A 35 10.96 -4.56 -7.08
N ASP A 36 9.83 -5.11 -7.53
CA ASP A 36 8.86 -4.30 -8.25
C ASP A 36 8.30 -3.20 -7.35
N THR A 37 7.96 -2.07 -7.96
CA THR A 37 7.52 -0.88 -7.23
C THR A 37 6.14 -0.45 -7.68
N LEU A 38 5.30 -0.03 -6.74
CA LEU A 38 4.02 0.62 -7.02
C LEU A 38 3.94 1.97 -6.31
N THR A 39 3.22 2.91 -6.91
CA THR A 39 3.07 4.27 -6.37
C THR A 39 1.61 4.62 -6.15
N VAL A 40 1.27 5.15 -4.99
CA VAL A 40 -0.09 5.55 -4.64
C VAL A 40 -0.08 7.00 -4.17
N ASP A 41 -0.92 7.84 -4.78
CA ASP A 41 -1.21 9.17 -4.27
C ASP A 41 -2.16 9.05 -3.07
N LEU A 42 -1.63 9.28 -1.87
CA LEU A 42 -2.37 9.19 -0.61
C LEU A 42 -3.50 10.23 -0.51
N THR A 43 -3.32 11.40 -1.12
CA THR A 43 -4.29 12.51 -1.05
C THR A 43 -5.58 12.18 -1.80
N LYS A 44 -5.49 11.40 -2.90
CA LYS A 44 -6.66 10.84 -3.61
C LYS A 44 -7.57 10.01 -2.70
N TYR A 45 -7.02 9.41 -1.64
CA TYR A 45 -7.76 8.61 -0.67
C TYR A 45 -8.02 9.34 0.65
N GLY A 46 -7.80 10.66 0.67
CA GLY A 46 -8.03 11.54 1.82
C GLY A 46 -7.01 11.37 2.93
N ILE A 47 -5.83 10.79 2.67
CA ILE A 47 -4.72 10.76 3.61
C ILE A 47 -3.84 11.98 3.32
N LYS A 48 -3.47 12.73 4.36
CA LYS A 48 -2.59 13.91 4.21
C LYS A 48 -1.28 13.55 3.52
N ALA A 49 -0.72 14.49 2.76
CA ALA A 49 0.52 14.29 2.02
C ALA A 49 1.73 13.89 2.90
N ASP A 50 1.74 14.36 4.14
CA ASP A 50 2.72 14.07 5.20
C ASP A 50 2.18 13.11 6.28
N GLY A 51 0.97 12.59 6.09
CA GLY A 51 0.20 11.90 7.13
C GLY A 51 0.36 10.38 7.15
N LEU A 52 1.36 9.79 6.48
CA LEU A 52 1.54 8.34 6.55
C LEU A 52 1.92 7.92 7.98
N LEU A 53 1.16 7.00 8.55
CA LEU A 53 1.44 6.43 9.88
C LEU A 53 2.11 5.08 9.80
N GLY A 54 1.74 4.27 8.81
CA GLY A 54 2.34 2.96 8.65
C GLY A 54 1.78 2.20 7.47
N VAL A 55 2.54 1.18 7.08
CA VAL A 55 2.15 0.20 6.08
C VAL A 55 2.44 -1.18 6.63
N VAL A 56 1.49 -2.09 6.48
CA VAL A 56 1.66 -3.51 6.79
C VAL A 56 1.38 -4.31 5.53
N GLY A 57 2.30 -5.19 5.15
CA GLY A 57 2.14 -6.09 4.01
C GLY A 57 1.75 -7.50 4.44
N PHE A 58 1.06 -8.19 3.53
CA PHE A 58 0.77 -9.60 3.62
C PHE A 58 0.96 -10.24 2.24
N LYS A 59 1.43 -11.48 2.22
CA LYS A 59 1.53 -12.26 0.99
C LYS A 59 0.87 -13.62 1.14
N HIS A 60 0.30 -14.09 0.05
CA HIS A 60 -0.20 -15.45 -0.06
C HIS A 60 0.98 -16.39 -0.36
N THR A 61 1.45 -17.18 0.60
CA THR A 61 2.48 -18.23 0.35
C THR A 61 1.91 -19.46 -0.35
N THR A 62 0.58 -19.52 -0.44
CA THR A 62 -0.17 -20.47 -1.25
C THR A 62 -1.33 -19.69 -1.82
N ASP A 63 -1.49 -19.74 -3.15
CA ASP A 63 -2.50 -18.99 -3.88
C ASP A 63 -3.85 -18.98 -3.17
N ASN A 64 -4.30 -17.79 -2.81
CA ASN A 64 -5.62 -17.57 -2.19
C ASN A 64 -5.85 -18.33 -0.86
N SER A 65 -4.79 -18.76 -0.15
CA SER A 65 -4.93 -19.58 1.06
C SER A 65 -4.12 -19.09 2.27
N VAL A 66 -2.81 -19.34 2.31
CA VAL A 66 -1.99 -19.10 3.50
C VAL A 66 -1.39 -17.70 3.44
N MET A 67 -1.70 -16.88 4.44
CA MET A 67 -1.24 -15.49 4.53
C MET A 67 -0.14 -15.35 5.58
N VAL A 68 0.98 -14.74 5.18
CA VAL A 68 2.06 -14.35 6.09
C VAL A 68 2.31 -12.85 5.99
N GLN A 69 2.65 -12.24 7.12
CA GLN A 69 2.99 -10.82 7.16
C GLN A 69 4.35 -10.58 6.50
N GLU A 70 4.47 -9.48 5.78
CA GLU A 70 5.74 -8.97 5.23
C GLU A 70 5.85 -7.46 5.46
N GLN A 71 7.09 -6.96 5.46
CA GLN A 71 7.37 -5.55 5.64
C GLN A 71 7.79 -4.93 4.30
N PRO A 72 6.91 -4.22 3.59
CA PRO A 72 7.29 -3.50 2.38
C PRO A 72 8.30 -2.41 2.72
N THR A 73 9.22 -2.14 1.79
CA THR A 73 10.01 -0.91 1.88
C THR A 73 9.16 0.23 1.36
N THR A 74 9.09 1.31 2.14
CA THR A 74 8.22 2.44 1.85
C THR A 74 9.02 3.74 1.79
N ALA A 75 8.67 4.59 0.83
CA ALA A 75 9.11 5.97 0.79
C ALA A 75 7.89 6.85 0.52
N VAL A 76 7.79 7.98 1.21
CA VAL A 76 6.76 8.99 0.93
C VAL A 76 7.45 10.28 0.52
N SER A 77 7.02 10.81 -0.62
CA SER A 77 7.42 12.14 -1.06
C SER A 77 6.19 12.89 -1.54
N SER A 78 5.89 14.02 -0.91
CA SER A 78 4.79 14.91 -1.30
C SER A 78 3.44 14.20 -1.47
N GLY A 79 3.08 13.30 -0.56
CA GLY A 79 1.83 12.53 -0.62
C GLY A 79 1.84 11.32 -1.56
N THR A 80 2.90 11.11 -2.33
CA THR A 80 3.07 9.88 -3.10
C THR A 80 3.81 8.84 -2.26
N LEU A 81 3.11 7.76 -1.92
CA LEU A 81 3.69 6.57 -1.32
C LEU A 81 4.27 5.68 -2.43
N THR A 82 5.53 5.32 -2.32
CA THR A 82 6.15 4.26 -3.12
C THR A 82 6.32 3.03 -2.24
N LEU A 83 5.75 1.91 -2.67
CA LEU A 83 5.94 0.60 -2.06
C LEU A 83 6.83 -0.24 -2.94
N THR A 84 7.86 -0.86 -2.36
CA THR A 84 8.70 -1.85 -3.03
C THR A 84 8.35 -3.23 -2.49
N VAL A 85 8.05 -4.15 -3.40
CA VAL A 85 7.79 -5.56 -3.11
C VAL A 85 9.03 -6.18 -2.44
N PRO A 86 8.92 -6.71 -1.21
CA PRO A 86 10.04 -7.36 -0.52
C PRO A 86 10.58 -8.57 -1.28
N ALA A 87 11.84 -8.93 -1.00
CA ALA A 87 12.40 -10.19 -1.46
C ALA A 87 11.61 -11.38 -0.89
N GLY A 88 11.34 -12.38 -1.73
CA GLY A 88 10.54 -13.55 -1.37
C GLY A 88 10.44 -14.53 -2.53
N THR A 89 9.46 -15.43 -2.46
CA THR A 89 9.01 -16.20 -3.61
C THR A 89 8.42 -15.26 -4.66
N ASP A 90 8.83 -15.46 -5.90
CA ASP A 90 8.28 -14.78 -7.07
C ASP A 90 6.83 -15.26 -7.27
N ASP A 91 6.05 -14.46 -7.99
CA ASP A 91 4.66 -14.77 -8.32
C ASP A 91 3.66 -14.89 -7.13
N ASP A 92 3.89 -14.18 -6.02
CA ASP A 92 2.94 -14.11 -4.88
C ASP A 92 1.96 -12.92 -4.98
N ALA A 93 0.66 -13.16 -4.77
CA ALA A 93 -0.31 -12.08 -4.54
C ALA A 93 -0.08 -11.39 -3.18
N ARG A 94 0.03 -10.06 -3.20
CA ARG A 94 0.31 -9.23 -2.00
C ARG A 94 -0.77 -8.23 -1.70
N PHE A 95 -0.96 -7.98 -0.41
CA PHE A 95 -1.91 -7.04 0.16
C PHE A 95 -1.19 -6.05 1.06
N TYR A 96 -1.44 -4.76 0.87
CA TYR A 96 -0.88 -3.72 1.71
C TYR A 96 -1.99 -2.93 2.39
N LEU A 97 -1.96 -2.88 3.71
CA LEU A 97 -2.78 -2.00 4.52
C LEU A 97 -1.98 -0.73 4.77
N VAL A 98 -2.42 0.38 4.20
CA VAL A 98 -1.77 1.69 4.33
C VAL A 98 -2.66 2.57 5.18
N LYS A 99 -2.15 3.02 6.33
CA LYS A 99 -2.87 3.85 7.27
C LYS A 99 -2.24 5.23 7.38
N GLY A 100 -3.07 6.26 7.40
CA GLY A 100 -2.62 7.63 7.56
C GLY A 100 -3.62 8.57 8.22
N ILE A 101 -3.16 9.76 8.57
CA ILE A 101 -3.97 10.85 9.12
C ILE A 101 -4.90 11.38 8.03
N SER A 102 -6.18 11.52 8.36
CA SER A 102 -7.19 12.06 7.46
C SER A 102 -6.90 13.52 7.12
N GLU A 103 -7.10 13.92 5.86
CA GLU A 103 -7.02 15.32 5.42
C GLU A 103 -8.01 16.23 6.15
N THR A 104 -9.14 15.68 6.59
CA THR A 104 -10.16 16.41 7.35
C THR A 104 -9.86 16.50 8.83
N ALA A 105 -8.88 15.74 9.34
CA ALA A 105 -8.41 15.85 10.72
C ALA A 105 -7.63 17.17 10.85
N GLY A 106 -8.35 18.26 11.12
CA GLY A 106 -7.79 19.61 11.19
C GLY A 106 -6.48 19.69 11.98
N ALA A 107 -5.52 20.42 11.43
CA ALA A 107 -4.25 20.86 12.04
C ALA A 107 -3.36 19.82 12.76
N ALA A 108 -3.61 18.51 12.67
CA ALA A 108 -2.66 17.50 13.13
C ALA A 108 -1.56 17.31 12.08
N THR A 109 -0.52 18.15 12.12
CA THR A 109 0.76 17.90 11.45
C THR A 109 1.59 16.96 12.32
N LEU A 110 2.25 15.97 11.71
CA LEU A 110 3.31 15.20 12.35
C LEU A 110 4.62 15.99 12.32
#